data_AF-A0A2P5MS86-F1
#
_entry.id   AF-A0A2P5MS86-F1
#
_cell.length_a   1.000
_cell.length_b   1.000
_cell.length_c   1.000
_cell.angle_alpha   90.00
_cell.angle_beta   90.00
_cell.angle_gamma   90.00
#
_symmetry.space_group_name_H-M   'P 1'
#
loop_
_entity.id
_entity.type
_entity.pdbx_description
1 polymer ?
#
loop_
_entity_poly.entity_id
_entity_poly.type
_entity_poly.pdbx_seq_one_letter_code
_entity_poly.pdbx_strand_id
1 'polypeptide(L)'
;LGKGLALRSNVIVDTHFLQRSRFNRLIAAVAQFPRALGIGLDEDSAVLLETVAGKKLRMTAYGVGHVWLYRAGRGLKTSLKNNVAENEPGALYSVSGVTVSVLSAGQVYGAAV
;
A
#
# COMPACT_ATOMS: atom_id res chain seq x y z
N LEU A 1 -4.70 11.41 5.80
CA LEU A 1 -3.37 10.77 6.05
C LEU A 1 -2.47 11.78 6.73
N GLY A 2 -1.79 11.39 7.81
CA GLY A 2 -0.83 12.25 8.51
C GLY A 2 0.59 12.16 7.93
N LYS A 3 1.47 13.07 8.34
CA LYS A 3 2.91 12.97 8.04
C LYS A 3 3.54 11.89 8.93
N GLY A 4 4.26 10.94 8.33
CA GLY A 4 5.03 9.92 9.04
C GLY A 4 6.48 10.33 9.27
N LEU A 5 7.28 9.39 9.75
CA LEU A 5 8.72 9.56 10.04
C LEU A 5 9.63 9.57 8.79
N ALA A 6 9.06 9.36 7.61
CA ALA A 6 9.80 9.32 6.33
C ALA A 6 10.94 8.30 6.27
N LEU A 7 10.87 7.19 7.02
CA LEU A 7 11.83 6.08 6.97
C LEU A 7 12.00 5.50 5.55
N ARG A 8 10.94 5.59 4.74
CA ARG A 8 10.98 5.34 3.30
C ARG A 8 10.05 6.32 2.59
N SER A 9 10.54 6.92 1.50
CA SER A 9 9.72 7.78 0.65
C SER A 9 8.69 6.98 -0.14
N ASN A 10 7.51 7.57 -0.39
CA ASN A 10 6.47 7.00 -1.24
C ASN A 10 5.94 5.64 -0.77
N VAL A 11 5.84 5.43 0.53
CA VAL A 11 5.22 4.25 1.13
C VAL A 11 4.14 4.70 2.11
N ILE A 12 3.00 4.03 2.09
CA ILE A 12 1.92 4.18 3.06
C ILE A 12 1.78 2.84 3.76
N VAL A 13 1.92 2.83 5.09
CA VAL A 13 1.81 1.60 5.89
C VAL A 13 0.53 1.61 6.70
N ASP A 14 -0.14 0.47 6.75
CA ASP A 14 -1.31 0.21 7.55
C ASP A 14 -1.15 -1.14 8.28
N THR A 15 -1.55 -1.20 9.55
CA THR A 15 -1.41 -2.38 10.43
C THR A 15 -2.78 -2.86 10.93
N HIS A 16 -2.85 -4.08 11.48
CA HIS A 16 -4.12 -4.75 11.86
C HIS A 16 -5.15 -4.71 10.71
N PHE A 17 -4.65 -5.02 9.51
CA PHE A 17 -5.27 -4.61 8.27
C PHE A 17 -6.64 -5.24 8.03
N LEU A 18 -6.71 -6.56 7.90
CA LEU A 18 -7.99 -7.25 7.71
C LEU A 18 -8.89 -7.23 8.95
N GLN A 19 -8.30 -7.36 10.15
CA GLN A 19 -9.04 -7.42 11.42
C GLN A 19 -9.92 -6.19 11.66
N ARG A 20 -9.54 -5.04 11.08
CA ARG A 20 -10.27 -3.77 11.20
C ARG A 20 -10.90 -3.32 9.88
N SER A 21 -11.04 -4.22 8.90
CA SER A 21 -11.65 -3.96 7.59
C SER A 21 -10.99 -2.77 6.84
N ARG A 22 -9.66 -2.66 6.92
CA ARG A 22 -8.89 -1.51 6.40
C ARG A 22 -8.55 -1.61 4.91
N PHE A 23 -9.08 -2.63 4.24
CA PHE A 23 -8.94 -2.84 2.79
C PHE A 23 -9.30 -1.57 1.98
N ASN A 24 -10.50 -1.03 2.21
CA ASN A 24 -11.04 0.08 1.42
C ASN A 24 -10.26 1.38 1.63
N ARG A 25 -9.76 1.64 2.85
CA ARG A 25 -9.03 2.89 3.13
C ARG A 25 -7.65 2.91 2.50
N LEU A 26 -6.98 1.76 2.37
CA LEU A 26 -5.68 1.70 1.71
C LEU A 26 -5.81 1.82 0.18
N ILE A 27 -6.92 1.35 -0.39
CA ILE A 27 -7.30 1.67 -1.79
C ILE A 27 -7.47 3.18 -1.98
N ALA A 28 -8.25 3.84 -1.12
CA ALA A 28 -8.46 5.28 -1.21
C ALA A 28 -7.16 6.08 -1.02
N ALA A 29 -6.27 5.61 -0.15
CA ALA A 29 -4.96 6.19 0.07
C ALA A 29 -4.09 6.11 -1.19
N VAL A 30 -3.97 4.94 -1.81
CA VAL A 30 -3.18 4.78 -3.05
C VAL A 30 -3.82 5.51 -4.23
N ALA A 31 -5.14 5.61 -4.29
CA ALA A 31 -5.83 6.39 -5.31
C ALA A 31 -5.54 7.89 -5.20
N GLN A 32 -5.49 8.45 -3.98
CA GLN A 32 -5.11 9.85 -3.73
C GLN A 32 -3.61 10.10 -3.90
N PHE A 33 -2.78 9.08 -3.66
CA PHE A 33 -1.33 9.15 -3.79
C PHE A 33 -0.80 8.07 -4.74
N PRO A 34 -1.03 8.17 -6.07
CA PRO A 34 -0.74 7.09 -7.03
C PRO A 34 0.73 6.68 -7.11
N ARG A 35 1.65 7.55 -6.68
CA ARG A 35 3.09 7.25 -6.63
C ARG A 35 3.50 6.45 -5.41
N ALA A 36 2.62 6.31 -4.42
CA ALA A 36 2.91 5.59 -3.20
C ALA A 36 2.60 4.10 -3.36
N LEU A 37 3.44 3.27 -2.75
CA LEU A 37 3.13 1.86 -2.50
C LEU A 37 2.37 1.76 -1.17
N GLY A 38 1.14 1.26 -1.21
CA GLY A 38 0.38 0.92 0.00
C GLY A 38 0.78 -0.46 0.51
N ILE A 39 1.06 -0.58 1.80
CA ILE A 39 1.42 -1.82 2.48
C ILE A 39 0.43 -2.03 3.63
N GLY A 40 -0.40 -3.07 3.53
CA GLY A 40 -1.25 -3.55 4.60
C GLY A 40 -0.60 -4.74 5.30
N LEU A 41 -0.43 -4.66 6.61
CA LEU A 41 0.06 -5.74 7.45
C LEU A 41 -1.08 -6.27 8.30
N ASP A 42 -1.40 -7.54 8.13
CA ASP A 42 -2.23 -8.27 9.08
C ASP A 42 -1.52 -8.41 10.44
N GLU A 43 -2.22 -8.95 11.42
CA GLU A 43 -1.61 -9.31 12.70
C GLU A 43 -0.54 -10.38 12.53
N ASP A 44 0.52 -10.27 13.34
CA ASP A 44 1.67 -11.17 13.32
C ASP A 44 2.23 -11.38 11.90
N SER A 45 2.29 -10.28 11.12
CA SER A 45 2.95 -10.24 9.82
C SER A 45 3.92 -9.08 9.71
N ALA A 46 4.93 -9.24 8.86
CA ALA A 46 5.97 -8.25 8.63
C ALA A 46 6.43 -8.28 7.17
N VAL A 47 6.99 -7.15 6.72
CA VAL A 47 7.66 -7.06 5.42
C VAL A 47 9.06 -6.50 5.60
N LEU A 48 10.05 -7.21 5.08
CA LEU A 48 11.41 -6.71 4.98
C LEU A 48 11.56 -5.92 3.68
N LEU A 49 11.99 -4.67 3.78
CA LEU A 49 12.28 -3.81 2.65
C LEU A 49 13.79 -3.75 2.42
N GLU A 50 14.25 -4.31 1.30
CA GLU A 50 15.67 -4.34 0.95
C GLU A 50 15.92 -3.51 -0.30
N THR A 51 17.02 -2.75 -0.29
CA THR A 51 17.50 -2.09 -1.50
C THR A 51 18.58 -2.98 -2.11
N VAL A 52 18.26 -3.61 -3.24
CA VAL A 52 19.19 -4.48 -3.97
C VAL A 52 19.96 -3.71 -5.05
N ALA A 53 20.88 -4.38 -5.73
CA ALA A 53 21.70 -3.80 -6.80
C ALA A 53 20.87 -2.97 -7.79
N GLY A 54 21.38 -1.78 -8.14
CA GLY A 54 20.65 -0.82 -8.98
C GLY A 54 19.52 -0.07 -8.27
N LYS A 55 19.55 0.03 -6.93
CA LYS A 55 18.56 0.77 -6.11
C LYS A 55 17.13 0.24 -6.23
N LYS A 56 16.97 -1.01 -6.68
CA LYS A 56 15.64 -1.64 -6.80
C LYS A 56 15.16 -2.04 -5.41
N LEU A 57 13.85 -1.94 -5.19
CA LEU A 57 13.22 -2.41 -3.97
C LEU A 57 12.90 -3.90 -4.10
N ARG A 58 13.31 -4.68 -3.11
CA ARG A 58 12.86 -6.04 -2.87
C ARG A 58 12.07 -6.06 -1.57
N MET A 59 10.98 -6.82 -1.56
CA MET A 59 10.10 -6.94 -0.40
C MET A 59 9.87 -8.40 -0.11
N THR A 60 10.18 -8.83 1.11
CA THR A 60 10.01 -10.23 1.54
C THR A 60 9.00 -10.28 2.68
N ALA A 61 7.97 -11.10 2.55
CA ALA A 61 6.93 -11.25 3.56
C ALA A 61 7.33 -12.27 4.64
N TYR A 62 6.98 -11.99 5.89
CA TYR A 62 7.21 -12.82 7.07
C TYR A 62 5.97 -12.85 7.97
N GLY A 63 5.90 -13.85 8.85
CA GLY A 63 4.85 -14.01 9.84
C GLY A 63 3.73 -14.96 9.41
N VAL A 64 2.64 -15.00 10.17
CA VAL A 64 1.49 -15.92 9.93
C VAL A 64 0.37 -15.26 9.11
N GLY A 65 0.24 -13.94 9.21
CA GLY A 65 -0.71 -13.15 8.42
C GLY A 65 -0.22 -12.82 7.02
N HIS A 66 -1.06 -12.17 6.22
CA HIS A 66 -0.66 -11.71 4.89
C HIS A 66 0.02 -10.34 4.94
N VAL A 67 0.81 -10.07 3.90
CA VAL A 67 1.26 -8.73 3.51
C VAL A 67 0.51 -8.34 2.23
N TRP A 68 -0.20 -7.22 2.29
CA TRP A 68 -1.00 -6.70 1.19
C TRP A 68 -0.31 -5.52 0.54
N LEU A 69 -0.10 -5.57 -0.77
CA LEU A 69 0.54 -4.52 -1.54
C LEU A 69 -0.46 -3.88 -2.50
N TYR A 70 -0.58 -2.55 -2.42
CA TYR A 70 -1.46 -1.74 -3.25
C TYR A 70 -0.63 -0.80 -4.09
N ARG A 71 -0.91 -0.74 -5.39
CA ARG A 71 -0.27 0.19 -6.31
C ARG A 71 -1.27 0.71 -7.32
N ALA A 72 -1.05 1.94 -7.77
CA ALA A 72 -1.72 2.44 -8.96
C ALA A 72 -1.35 1.57 -10.18
N GLY A 73 -2.35 0.97 -10.81
CA GLY A 73 -2.20 0.34 -12.12
C GLY A 73 -2.15 1.39 -13.23
N ARG A 74 -1.79 0.96 -14.45
CA ARG A 74 -1.68 1.87 -15.61
C ARG A 74 -3.00 2.59 -15.96
N GLY A 75 -4.14 2.02 -15.57
CA GLY A 75 -5.47 2.55 -15.83
C GLY A 75 -6.19 3.10 -14.60
N LEU A 76 -5.46 3.58 -13.58
CA LEU A 76 -6.07 4.14 -12.38
C LEU A 76 -7.04 5.27 -12.74
N LYS A 77 -8.29 5.16 -12.29
CA LYS A 77 -9.29 6.23 -12.34
C LYS A 77 -9.87 6.41 -10.94
N THR A 78 -10.01 7.66 -10.50
CA THR A 78 -10.63 7.95 -9.22
C THR A 78 -11.35 9.30 -9.22
N SER A 79 -12.42 9.40 -8.44
CA SER A 79 -13.07 10.67 -8.13
C SER A 79 -12.34 11.48 -7.04
N LEU A 80 -11.39 10.88 -6.32
CA LEU A 80 -10.65 11.52 -5.23
C LEU A 80 -9.63 12.51 -5.79
N LYS A 81 -9.49 13.65 -5.10
CA LYS A 81 -8.48 14.67 -5.37
C LYS A 81 -7.18 14.35 -4.64
N ASN A 82 -6.05 14.69 -5.25
CA ASN A 82 -4.73 14.50 -4.63
C ASN A 82 -4.55 15.36 -3.37
N ASN A 83 -5.18 16.53 -3.34
CA ASN A 83 -5.21 17.38 -2.16
C ASN A 83 -6.34 16.90 -1.23
N VAL A 84 -5.96 16.30 -0.10
CA VAL A 84 -6.91 15.71 0.86
C VAL A 84 -7.94 16.74 1.34
N ALA A 85 -7.56 18.02 1.47
CA ALA A 85 -8.45 19.08 1.93
C ALA A 85 -9.57 19.42 0.93
N GLU A 86 -9.43 19.03 -0.34
CA GLU A 86 -10.47 19.21 -1.37
C GLU A 86 -11.48 18.06 -1.40
N ASN A 87 -11.23 16.98 -0.66
CA ASN A 87 -12.18 15.88 -0.53
C ASN A 87 -13.06 16.11 0.69
N GLU A 88 -14.38 16.04 0.51
CA GLU A 88 -15.31 16.15 1.63
C GLU A 88 -15.24 14.92 2.55
N PRO A 89 -15.08 15.11 3.87
CA PRO A 89 -15.09 14.01 4.82
C PRO A 89 -16.39 13.22 4.75
N GLY A 90 -16.28 11.89 4.57
CA GLY A 90 -17.44 10.99 4.51
C GLY A 90 -18.15 10.93 3.16
N ALA A 91 -17.73 11.72 2.16
CA ALA A 91 -18.27 11.62 0.82
C ALA A 91 -17.93 10.28 0.16
N LEU A 92 -18.86 9.77 -0.66
CA LEU A 92 -18.65 8.57 -1.46
C LEU A 92 -17.61 8.85 -2.55
N TYR A 93 -16.85 7.82 -2.92
CA TYR A 93 -15.82 7.92 -3.95
C TYR A 93 -15.80 6.69 -4.84
N SER A 94 -15.31 6.86 -6.06
CA SER A 94 -15.04 5.77 -7.01
C SER A 94 -13.53 5.61 -7.23
N VAL A 95 -13.08 4.37 -7.32
CA VAL A 95 -11.71 4.00 -7.66
C VAL A 95 -11.75 2.76 -8.54
N SER A 96 -11.01 2.76 -9.64
CA SER A 96 -10.76 1.58 -10.47
C SER A 96 -9.32 1.57 -10.96
N GLY A 97 -8.79 0.38 -11.26
CA GLY A 97 -7.42 0.23 -11.78
C GLY A 97 -6.32 0.27 -10.70
N VAL A 98 -6.64 0.03 -9.43
CA VAL A 98 -5.65 -0.32 -8.40
C VAL A 98 -5.28 -1.79 -8.54
N THR A 99 -3.99 -2.11 -8.49
CA THR A 99 -3.50 -3.49 -8.44
C THR A 99 -3.23 -3.87 -7.00
N VAL A 100 -3.72 -5.04 -6.59
CA VAL A 100 -3.46 -5.64 -5.29
C VAL A 100 -2.61 -6.89 -5.48
N SER A 101 -1.56 -7.03 -4.68
CA SER A 101 -0.80 -8.27 -4.54
C SER A 101 -0.85 -8.70 -3.09
N VAL A 102 -1.04 -9.99 -2.84
CA VAL A 102 -1.12 -10.56 -1.50
C VAL A 102 0.02 -11.55 -1.36
N LEU A 103 0.81 -11.39 -0.31
CA LEU A 103 1.97 -12.21 -0.05
C LEU A 103 1.77 -13.01 1.25
N SER A 104 2.04 -14.30 1.18
CA SER A 104 2.28 -15.18 2.33
C SER A 104 3.77 -15.19 2.68
N ALA A 105 4.11 -15.70 3.86
CA ALA A 105 5.49 -15.80 4.33
C ALA A 105 6.43 -16.45 3.31
N GLY A 106 7.63 -15.89 3.18
CA GLY A 106 8.65 -16.35 2.24
C GLY A 106 8.47 -15.85 0.82
N GLN A 107 7.31 -15.30 0.44
CA GLN A 107 7.12 -14.71 -0.88
C GLN A 107 7.86 -13.38 -1.01
N VAL A 108 8.36 -13.14 -2.22
CA VAL A 108 9.13 -11.95 -2.58
C VAL A 108 8.38 -11.17 -3.66
N TYR A 109 8.30 -9.85 -3.48
CA TYR A 109 7.78 -8.90 -4.47
C TYR A 109 8.86 -7.90 -4.88
N GLY A 110 8.90 -7.54 -6.17
CA GLY A 110 9.86 -6.58 -6.72
C GLY A 110 10.94 -7.26 -7.55
N ALA A 111 12.18 -6.76 -7.47
CA ALA A 111 13.28 -7.26 -8.30
C ALA A 111 13.64 -8.72 -7.97
N ALA A 112 13.60 -9.58 -8.99
CA ALA A 112 14.21 -10.90 -8.95
C ALA A 112 15.71 -10.79 -8.63
N VAL A 113 16.27 -11.82 -7.98
CA VAL A 113 17.72 -11.97 -7.75
C VAL A 113 18.40 -12.09 -9.10
#